data_AF-A0AAQ1JPT5-F1
#
_entry.id   AF-A0AAQ1JPT5-F1
#
_cell.length_a   1.000
_cell.length_b   1.000
_cell.length_c   1.000
_cell.angle_alpha   90.00
_cell.angle_beta   90.00
_cell.angle_gamma   90.00
#
_symmetry.space_group_name_H-M   'P 1'
#
loop_
_entity.id
_entity.type
_entity.pdbx_description
1 polymer ?
#
loop_
_entity_poly.entity_id
_entity_poly.type
_entity_poly.pdbx_seq_one_letter_code
_entity_poly.pdbx_strand_id
1 'polypeptide(L)'
;MEASENLWIAAAIALAVGVVVGIVLAQVSRRVSGGSNSSAQAQLESLQLRFEEYQQEVAAHFKTTATLASRLNRSYQDIQEHLTHGAVELAPDDMTRQRLLAALDQDAGIVHSSSRSQAEPAFDTLEPPRDYAPKDAAGPGTLSEDFGIKRKP
;
A
#
# COMPACT_ATOMS: atom_id res chain seq x y z
N MET A 1 -48.83 -56.67 -12.94
CA MET A 1 -48.01 -55.74 -13.72
C MET A 1 -48.45 -54.28 -13.57
N GLU A 2 -49.53 -53.98 -12.84
CA GLU A 2 -50.06 -52.60 -12.73
C GLU A 2 -49.27 -51.68 -11.78
N ALA A 3 -48.56 -52.24 -10.79
CA ALA A 3 -47.78 -51.43 -9.84
C ALA A 3 -46.60 -50.69 -10.50
N SER A 4 -45.93 -51.32 -11.47
CA SER A 4 -44.84 -50.68 -12.22
C SER A 4 -45.34 -49.58 -13.15
N GLU A 5 -46.55 -49.72 -13.68
CA GLU A 5 -47.19 -48.72 -14.55
C GLU A 5 -47.58 -47.45 -13.77
N ASN A 6 -48.08 -47.58 -12.56
CA ASN A 6 -48.41 -46.41 -11.72
C ASN A 6 -47.15 -45.72 -11.17
N LEU A 7 -46.05 -46.45 -10.98
CA LEU A 7 -44.81 -45.92 -10.41
C LEU A 7 -44.12 -44.92 -11.35
N TRP A 8 -44.04 -45.21 -12.66
CA TRP A 8 -43.40 -44.30 -13.61
C TRP A 8 -44.24 -43.03 -13.84
N ILE A 9 -45.57 -43.14 -13.80
CA ILE A 9 -46.49 -42.00 -13.89
C ILE A 9 -46.34 -41.09 -12.66
N ALA A 10 -46.31 -41.67 -11.46
CA ALA A 10 -46.09 -40.92 -10.23
C ALA A 10 -44.71 -40.22 -10.22
N ALA A 11 -43.67 -40.91 -10.71
CA ALA A 11 -42.33 -40.34 -10.86
C ALA A 11 -42.31 -39.17 -11.87
N ALA A 12 -43.00 -39.30 -13.00
CA ALA A 12 -43.10 -38.24 -14.00
C ALA A 12 -43.84 -37.00 -13.46
N ILE A 13 -44.92 -37.19 -12.70
CA ILE A 13 -45.66 -36.09 -12.06
C ILE A 13 -44.80 -35.41 -10.99
N ALA A 14 -44.13 -36.18 -10.13
CA ALA A 14 -43.24 -35.63 -9.10
C ALA A 14 -42.10 -34.81 -9.72
N LEU A 15 -41.52 -35.27 -10.84
CA LEU A 15 -40.50 -34.54 -11.58
C LEU A 15 -41.06 -33.24 -12.16
N ALA A 16 -42.24 -33.29 -12.78
CA ALA A 16 -42.89 -32.11 -13.33
C ALA A 16 -43.17 -31.05 -12.25
N VAL A 17 -43.70 -31.46 -11.10
CA VAL A 17 -43.92 -30.58 -9.95
C VAL A 17 -42.60 -30.02 -9.43
N GLY A 18 -41.56 -30.85 -9.30
CA GLY A 18 -40.23 -30.43 -8.89
C GLY A 18 -39.62 -29.39 -9.82
N VAL A 19 -39.78 -29.54 -11.14
CA VAL A 19 -39.32 -28.56 -12.15
C VAL A 19 -40.08 -27.24 -12.02
N VAL A 20 -41.41 -27.28 -11.87
CA VAL A 20 -42.22 -26.07 -11.70
C VAL A 20 -41.82 -25.33 -10.42
N VAL A 21 -41.73 -26.04 -9.30
CA VAL A 21 -41.31 -25.46 -8.01
C VAL A 21 -39.87 -24.91 -8.09
N GLY A 22 -38.96 -25.65 -8.74
CA GLY A 22 -37.58 -25.21 -8.96
C GLY A 22 -37.49 -23.93 -9.80
N ILE A 23 -38.28 -23.82 -10.87
CA ILE A 23 -38.33 -22.60 -11.70
C ILE A 23 -38.88 -21.42 -10.90
N VAL A 24 -39.94 -21.63 -10.11
CA VAL A 24 -40.54 -20.58 -9.28
C VAL A 24 -39.55 -20.09 -8.22
N LEU A 25 -38.87 -21.00 -7.51
CA LEU A 25 -37.83 -20.64 -6.54
C LEU A 25 -36.66 -19.90 -7.22
N ALA A 26 -36.22 -20.34 -8.39
CA ALA A 26 -35.12 -19.72 -9.14
C ALA A 26 -35.49 -18.33 -9.71
N GLN A 27 -36.77 -18.05 -9.96
CA GLN A 27 -37.24 -16.72 -10.34
C GLN A 27 -37.36 -15.80 -9.13
N VAL A 28 -37.87 -16.29 -8.00
CA VAL A 28 -37.96 -15.51 -6.76
C VAL A 28 -36.57 -15.16 -6.23
N SER A 29 -35.63 -16.12 -6.23
CA SER A 29 -34.25 -15.87 -5.79
C SER A 29 -33.55 -14.85 -6.68
N ARG A 30 -33.74 -14.88 -8.00
CA ARG A 30 -33.20 -13.86 -8.91
C ARG A 30 -33.80 -12.47 -8.68
N ARG A 31 -35.08 -12.37 -8.33
CA ARG A 31 -35.71 -11.07 -7.99
C ARG A 31 -35.19 -10.51 -6.66
N VAL A 32 -34.89 -11.37 -5.68
CA VAL A 32 -34.36 -10.97 -4.37
C VAL A 32 -32.85 -10.68 -4.42
N SER A 33 -32.08 -11.47 -5.18
CA SER A 33 -30.61 -11.34 -5.29
C SER A 33 -30.14 -10.43 -6.43
N GLY A 34 -31.03 -10.00 -7.33
CA GLY A 34 -30.71 -9.14 -8.49
C GLY A 34 -30.15 -7.74 -8.15
N GLY A 35 -30.14 -7.35 -6.87
CA GLY A 35 -29.58 -6.08 -6.40
C GLY A 35 -28.21 -6.16 -5.72
N SER A 36 -27.64 -7.35 -5.46
CA SER A 36 -26.39 -7.45 -4.69
C SER A 36 -25.13 -7.37 -5.55
N ASN A 37 -25.17 -7.85 -6.79
CA ASN A 37 -23.98 -7.85 -7.66
C ASN A 37 -23.63 -6.44 -8.15
N SER A 38 -24.64 -5.61 -8.43
CA SER A 38 -24.42 -4.21 -8.83
C SER A 38 -23.92 -3.36 -7.67
N SER A 39 -24.40 -3.60 -6.44
CA SER A 39 -23.92 -2.87 -5.27
C SER A 39 -22.51 -3.29 -4.86
N ALA A 40 -22.14 -4.56 -5.00
CA ALA A 40 -20.76 -5.03 -4.83
C ALA A 40 -19.82 -4.45 -5.91
N GLN A 41 -20.25 -4.43 -7.18
CA GLN A 41 -19.47 -3.81 -8.26
C GLN A 41 -19.32 -2.29 -8.07
N ALA A 42 -20.40 -1.59 -7.71
CA ALA A 42 -20.35 -0.16 -7.42
C ALA A 42 -19.45 0.17 -6.23
N GLN A 43 -19.41 -0.70 -5.21
CA GLN A 43 -18.46 -0.56 -4.10
C GLN A 43 -17.02 -0.70 -4.58
N LEU A 44 -16.71 -1.72 -5.40
CA LEU A 44 -15.36 -1.89 -5.95
C LEU A 44 -14.92 -0.69 -6.80
N GLU A 45 -15.79 -0.19 -7.67
CA GLU A 45 -15.52 0.99 -8.48
C GLU A 45 -15.29 2.23 -7.60
N SER A 46 -16.11 2.43 -6.55
CA SER A 46 -15.94 3.53 -5.61
C SER A 46 -14.63 3.45 -4.80
N LEU A 47 -14.19 2.24 -4.42
CA LEU A 47 -12.92 2.04 -3.72
C LEU A 47 -11.73 2.30 -4.64
N GLN A 48 -11.79 1.84 -5.90
CA GLN A 48 -10.75 2.10 -6.89
C GLN A 48 -10.61 3.60 -7.15
N LEU A 49 -11.72 4.32 -7.32
CA LEU A 49 -11.72 5.75 -7.55
C LEU A 49 -11.05 6.51 -6.39
N ARG A 50 -11.41 6.16 -5.14
CA ARG A 50 -10.79 6.73 -3.94
C ARG A 50 -9.31 6.41 -3.81
N PHE A 51 -8.91 5.22 -4.23
CA PHE A 51 -7.51 4.81 -4.20
C PHE A 51 -6.68 5.61 -5.20
N GLU A 52 -7.21 5.83 -6.40
CA GLU A 52 -6.54 6.64 -7.42
C GLU A 52 -6.46 8.11 -7.02
N GLU A 53 -7.53 8.66 -6.42
CA GLU A 53 -7.53 10.02 -5.84
C GLU A 53 -6.48 10.15 -4.72
N TYR A 54 -6.41 9.17 -3.81
CA TYR A 54 -5.39 9.14 -2.76
C TYR A 54 -3.97 9.07 -3.33
N GLN A 55 -3.73 8.22 -4.34
CA GLN A 55 -2.42 8.15 -5.00
C GLN A 55 -2.03 9.49 -5.64
N GLN A 56 -2.99 10.15 -6.27
CA GLN A 56 -2.76 11.46 -6.88
C GLN A 56 -2.45 12.53 -5.81
N GLU A 57 -3.18 12.54 -4.70
CA GLU A 57 -2.94 13.45 -3.58
C GLU A 57 -1.55 13.24 -2.96
N VAL A 58 -1.16 11.99 -2.71
CA VAL A 58 0.16 11.64 -2.18
C VAL A 58 1.25 12.08 -3.15
N ALA A 59 1.10 11.79 -4.45
CA ALA A 59 2.07 12.21 -5.46
C ALA A 59 2.19 13.74 -5.53
N ALA A 60 1.06 14.46 -5.45
CA ALA A 60 1.04 15.92 -5.42
C ALA A 60 1.72 16.48 -4.15
N HIS A 61 1.48 15.87 -2.99
CA HIS A 61 2.12 16.25 -1.73
C HIS A 61 3.64 16.04 -1.82
N PHE A 62 4.11 14.87 -2.25
CA PHE A 62 5.54 14.59 -2.39
C PHE A 62 6.22 15.49 -3.42
N LYS A 63 5.56 15.81 -4.54
CA LYS A 63 6.06 16.80 -5.50
C LYS A 63 6.23 18.17 -4.85
N THR A 64 5.25 18.59 -4.07
CA THR A 64 5.28 19.86 -3.35
C THR A 64 6.41 19.85 -2.31
N THR A 65 6.50 18.80 -1.49
CA THR A 65 7.58 18.61 -0.50
C THR A 65 8.96 18.60 -1.15
N ALA A 66 9.16 17.91 -2.27
CA ALA A 66 10.42 17.91 -3.00
C ALA A 66 10.80 19.31 -3.48
N THR A 67 9.82 20.10 -3.93
CA THR A 67 10.03 21.50 -4.30
C THR A 67 10.43 22.36 -3.11
N LEU A 68 9.78 22.18 -1.95
CA LEU A 68 10.13 22.89 -0.72
C LEU A 68 11.54 22.50 -0.23
N ALA A 69 11.86 21.21 -0.22
CA ALA A 69 13.17 20.69 0.16
C ALA A 69 14.28 21.25 -0.75
N SER A 70 14.03 21.33 -2.07
CA SER A 70 14.96 21.95 -3.01
C SER A 70 15.17 23.43 -2.71
N ARG A 71 14.10 24.18 -2.42
CA ARG A 71 14.21 25.60 -2.02
C ARG A 71 15.01 25.77 -0.73
N LEU A 72 14.75 24.93 0.28
CA LEU A 72 15.52 24.94 1.52
C LEU A 72 17.00 24.68 1.27
N ASN A 73 17.34 23.69 0.44
CA ASN A 73 18.73 23.39 0.10
C ASN A 73 19.40 24.57 -0.61
N ARG A 74 18.70 25.26 -1.51
CA ARG A 74 19.23 26.48 -2.16
C ARG A 74 19.47 27.59 -1.13
N SER A 75 18.51 27.85 -0.25
CA SER A 75 18.69 28.85 0.81
C SER A 75 19.85 28.50 1.75
N TYR A 76 20.08 27.22 2.03
CA TYR A 76 21.27 26.80 2.78
C TYR A 76 22.57 27.10 2.02
N GLN A 77 22.62 26.82 0.71
CA GLN A 77 23.78 27.17 -0.12
C GLN A 77 24.02 28.68 -0.16
N ASP A 78 22.96 29.50 -0.30
CA ASP A 78 23.07 30.96 -0.31
C ASP A 78 23.64 31.49 1.02
N ILE A 79 23.19 30.93 2.15
CA ILE A 79 23.72 31.27 3.49
C ILE A 79 25.20 30.91 3.56
N GLN A 80 25.58 29.72 3.11
CA GLN A 80 26.97 29.27 3.14
C GLN A 80 27.86 30.18 2.29
N GLU A 81 27.43 30.52 1.08
CA GLU A 81 28.14 31.46 0.21
C GLU A 81 28.31 32.81 0.89
N HIS A 82 27.23 33.34 1.48
CA HIS A 82 27.29 34.61 2.21
C HIS A 82 28.27 34.57 3.39
N LEU A 83 28.33 33.46 4.14
CA LEU A 83 29.28 33.31 5.23
C LEU A 83 30.72 33.20 4.73
N THR A 84 30.97 32.51 3.61
CA THR A 84 32.31 32.48 3.00
C THR A 84 32.74 33.86 2.51
N HIS A 85 31.83 34.61 1.89
CA HIS A 85 32.08 35.99 1.47
C HIS A 85 32.37 36.89 2.68
N GLY A 86 31.56 36.81 3.73
CA GLY A 86 31.77 37.55 4.98
C GLY A 86 33.09 37.18 5.66
N ALA A 87 33.48 35.90 5.65
CA ALA A 87 34.78 35.46 6.16
C ALA A 87 35.95 36.03 5.34
N VAL A 88 35.78 36.23 4.03
CA VAL A 88 36.80 36.89 3.20
C VAL A 88 36.85 38.39 3.50
N GLU A 89 35.72 39.07 3.57
CA GLU A 89 35.65 40.53 3.67
C GLU A 89 35.96 41.06 5.09
N LEU A 90 35.52 40.37 6.14
CA LEU A 90 35.67 40.81 7.52
C LEU A 90 36.89 40.20 8.25
N ALA A 91 37.64 39.29 7.63
CA ALA A 91 38.83 38.72 8.26
C ALA A 91 39.96 39.76 8.36
N PRO A 92 40.50 40.01 9.57
CA PRO A 92 41.53 41.03 9.80
C PRO A 92 42.90 40.68 9.19
N ASP A 93 43.17 39.40 8.95
CA ASP A 93 44.44 38.89 8.42
C ASP A 93 44.25 37.59 7.63
N ASP A 94 45.17 37.30 6.71
CA ASP A 94 45.07 36.14 5.79
C ASP A 94 45.08 34.79 6.51
N MET A 95 45.76 34.70 7.65
CA MET A 95 45.79 33.50 8.48
C MET A 95 44.42 33.22 9.11
N THR A 96 43.76 34.27 9.62
CA THR A 96 42.40 34.18 10.18
C THR A 96 41.38 33.87 9.09
N ARG A 97 41.52 34.46 7.89
CA ARG A 97 40.70 34.14 6.71
C ARG A 97 40.77 32.66 6.33
N GLN A 98 41.97 32.10 6.22
CA GLN A 98 42.15 30.68 5.88
C GLN A 98 41.57 29.74 6.95
N ARG A 99 41.71 30.09 8.24
CA ARG A 99 41.08 29.31 9.33
C ARG A 99 39.55 29.35 9.29
N LEU A 100 38.96 30.52 9.06
CA LEU A 100 37.51 30.67 8.92
C LEU A 100 36.98 29.84 7.75
N LEU A 101 37.59 29.98 6.57
CA LEU A 101 37.19 29.21 5.39
C LEU A 101 37.34 27.70 5.60
N ALA A 102 38.42 27.24 6.24
CA ALA A 102 38.60 25.83 6.58
C ALA A 102 37.57 25.30 7.58
N ALA A 103 37.11 26.13 8.53
CA ALA A 103 36.06 25.78 9.47
C ALA A 103 34.68 25.66 8.79
N LEU A 104 34.39 26.54 7.83
CA LEU A 104 33.16 26.48 7.03
C LEU A 104 33.09 25.27 6.09
N ASP A 105 34.21 24.86 5.51
CA ASP A 105 34.29 23.73 4.59
C ASP A 105 34.07 22.38 5.30
N GLN A 106 34.53 22.25 6.56
CA GLN A 106 34.28 21.06 7.39
C GLN A 106 32.80 20.85 7.70
N ASP A 107 32.04 21.93 7.92
CA ASP A 107 30.61 21.86 8.23
C ASP A 107 29.76 21.56 6.97
N ALA A 108 30.20 22.06 5.81
CA ALA A 108 29.58 21.75 4.51
C ALA A 108 29.76 20.27 4.10
N GLY A 109 30.87 19.65 4.50
CA GLY A 109 31.18 18.24 4.23
C GLY A 109 30.12 17.27 4.75
N ILE A 110 29.48 17.56 5.89
CA ILE A 110 28.47 16.68 6.52
C ILE A 110 27.16 16.63 5.72
N VAL A 111 26.77 17.73 5.08
CA VAL A 111 25.52 17.83 4.31
C VAL A 111 25.68 17.24 2.90
N HIS A 112 26.88 17.35 2.30
CA HIS A 112 27.16 16.86 0.94
C HIS A 112 27.38 15.34 0.87
N SER A 113 27.86 14.70 1.94
CA SER A 113 27.95 13.23 2.05
C SER A 113 26.59 12.52 1.97
N SER A 114 25.51 13.23 2.31
CA SER A 114 24.13 12.72 2.28
C SER A 114 23.54 12.62 0.85
N SER A 115 24.11 13.34 -0.12
CA SER A 115 23.60 13.40 -1.50
C SER A 115 24.43 12.59 -2.50
N ARG A 116 25.65 12.16 -2.13
CA ARG A 116 26.57 11.42 -3.02
C ARG A 116 26.86 9.97 -2.59
N SER A 117 26.20 9.47 -1.57
CA SER A 117 26.20 8.03 -1.33
C SER A 117 25.21 7.42 -2.32
N GLN A 118 25.74 6.98 -3.47
CA GLN A 118 25.13 5.93 -4.27
C GLN A 118 24.97 4.72 -3.35
N ALA A 119 23.91 4.75 -2.55
CA ALA A 119 23.53 3.63 -1.72
C ALA A 119 23.14 2.53 -2.70
N GLU A 120 23.97 1.49 -2.75
CA GLU A 120 23.53 0.13 -3.01
C GLU A 120 22.10 -0.04 -2.48
N PRO A 121 21.16 -0.64 -3.23
CA PRO A 121 19.77 -0.72 -2.83
C PRO A 121 19.65 -1.56 -1.55
N ALA A 122 19.67 -0.90 -0.39
CA ALA A 122 19.35 -1.49 0.91
C ALA A 122 17.86 -1.91 1.01
N PHE A 123 17.11 -1.80 -0.09
CA PHE A 123 15.76 -2.31 -0.25
C PHE A 123 15.71 -3.85 -0.38
N ASP A 124 16.81 -4.53 -0.71
CA ASP A 124 16.84 -6.00 -0.78
C ASP A 124 16.94 -6.67 0.60
N THR A 125 17.34 -5.93 1.64
CA THR A 125 17.49 -6.47 3.00
C THR A 125 16.35 -6.12 3.96
N LEU A 126 15.43 -5.24 3.56
CA LEU A 126 14.22 -4.92 4.31
C LEU A 126 13.09 -5.79 3.80
N GLU A 127 13.14 -7.08 4.17
CA GLU A 127 12.03 -8.00 3.90
C GLU A 127 10.75 -7.38 4.53
N PRO A 128 9.68 -7.15 3.74
CA PRO A 128 8.45 -6.58 4.27
C PRO A 128 7.94 -7.39 5.47
N PRO A 129 7.31 -6.76 6.47
CA PRO A 129 6.74 -7.47 7.61
C PRO A 129 5.87 -8.63 7.13
N ARG A 130 6.24 -9.85 7.52
CA ARG A 130 5.57 -11.09 7.09
C ARG A 130 4.14 -11.23 7.63
N ASP A 131 3.69 -10.27 8.45
CA ASP A 131 2.36 -10.21 9.05
C ASP A 131 1.22 -10.03 8.02
N TYR A 132 1.54 -9.61 6.78
CA TYR A 132 0.56 -9.45 5.70
C TYR A 132 0.54 -10.60 4.68
N ALA A 133 1.46 -11.58 4.77
CA ALA A 133 1.54 -12.64 3.79
C ALA A 133 0.39 -13.66 3.97
N PRO A 134 -0.34 -14.03 2.90
CA PRO A 134 -1.37 -15.07 2.98
C PRO A 134 -0.70 -16.39 3.37
N LYS A 135 -1.19 -16.99 4.46
CA LYS A 135 -0.59 -18.21 5.00
C LYS A 135 -0.93 -19.42 4.13
N ASP A 136 0.06 -20.29 3.98
CA ASP A 136 -0.03 -21.60 3.37
C ASP A 136 -1.09 -22.47 4.06
N ALA A 137 -1.89 -23.19 3.26
CA ALA A 137 -3.09 -23.93 3.69
C ALA A 137 -2.83 -25.06 4.71
N ALA A 138 -1.56 -25.36 5.00
CA ALA A 138 -1.14 -26.41 5.92
C ALA A 138 -0.90 -25.92 7.36
N GLY A 139 -0.93 -24.60 7.62
CA GLY A 139 -0.62 -24.02 8.92
C GLY A 139 -1.83 -23.44 9.66
N PRO A 140 -1.90 -23.54 11.01
CA PRO A 140 -2.92 -22.86 11.80
C PRO A 140 -2.84 -21.34 11.57
N GLY A 141 -3.97 -20.71 11.23
CA GLY A 141 -4.04 -19.27 10.94
C GLY A 141 -3.64 -18.42 12.15
N THR A 142 -3.25 -17.16 11.94
CA THR A 142 -2.91 -16.22 13.03
C THR A 142 -4.09 -15.95 13.98
N LEU A 143 -5.31 -16.29 13.57
CA LEU A 143 -6.54 -16.23 14.36
C LEU A 143 -7.01 -17.59 14.88
N SER A 144 -6.27 -18.68 14.66
CA SER A 144 -6.67 -19.98 15.23
C SER A 144 -6.40 -20.00 16.73
N GLU A 145 -7.33 -20.57 17.49
CA GLU A 145 -7.25 -20.72 18.95
C GLU A 145 -6.02 -21.52 19.43
N ASP A 146 -5.46 -22.38 18.57
CA ASP A 146 -4.24 -23.15 18.86
C ASP A 146 -2.93 -22.44 18.43
N PHE A 147 -2.99 -21.20 17.94
CA PHE A 147 -1.81 -20.47 17.47
C PHE A 147 -0.84 -20.18 18.63
N GLY A 148 0.36 -20.77 18.57
CA GLY A 148 1.39 -20.62 19.61
C GLY A 148 1.24 -21.57 20.81
N ILE A 149 0.21 -22.41 20.86
CA ILE A 149 0.01 -23.36 21.97
C ILE A 149 0.56 -24.73 21.59
N LYS A 150 1.77 -25.05 22.05
CA LYS A 150 2.32 -26.40 21.99
C LYS A 150 1.75 -27.21 23.14
N ARG A 151 0.74 -28.05 22.90
CA ARG A 151 0.30 -29.03 23.90
C ARG A 151 1.42 -30.04 24.11
N LYS A 152 2.04 -29.99 25.30
CA LYS A 152 3.05 -30.94 25.73
C LYS A 152 2.33 -32.28 26.04
N PRO A 153 2.93 -33.44 25.70
CA PRO A 153 2.34 -34.75 25.97
C PRO A 153 2.09 -35.01 27.45
#